data_AF-A0A212FQ02-F1
#
_entry.id   AF-A0A212FQ02-F1
#
_cell.length_a   1.000
_cell.length_b   1.000
_cell.length_c   1.000
_cell.angle_alpha   90.00
_cell.angle_beta   90.00
_cell.angle_gamma   90.00
#
_symmetry.space_group_name_H-M   'P 1'
#
loop_
_entity.id
_entity.type
_entity.pdbx_description
1 polymer ?
#
loop_
_entity_poly.entity_id
_entity_poly.type
_entity_poly.pdbx_seq_one_letter_code
_entity_poly.pdbx_strand_id
1 'polypeptide(L)'
;MKFSNFCHIISTENEIFKYLNNYCGMVEILLSSVMADRNSNYELHLLTTRQILPYFFSMNHTNYIRGVTLYLQNMIKLPVEVAQDMKTGMLSVKRNLMQ
;
A
#
# COMPACT_ATOMS: atom_id res chain seq x y z
N MET A 1 -11.59 -0.35 26.48
CA MET A 1 -10.26 -0.52 25.87
C MET A 1 -10.40 -0.41 24.35
N LYS A 2 -9.60 0.41 23.65
CA LYS A 2 -9.62 0.46 22.18
C LYS A 2 -9.00 -0.82 21.60
N PHE A 3 -9.53 -1.32 20.49
CA PHE A 3 -9.01 -2.53 19.83
C PHE A 3 -7.52 -2.43 19.47
N SER A 4 -7.06 -1.26 19.02
CA SER A 4 -5.63 -0.99 18.77
C SER A 4 -4.75 -1.24 19.99
N ASN A 5 -5.23 -0.87 21.19
CA ASN A 5 -4.48 -1.04 22.43
C ASN A 5 -4.43 -2.51 22.82
N PHE A 6 -5.51 -3.25 22.59
CA PHE A 6 -5.52 -4.71 22.77
C PHE A 6 -4.48 -5.38 21.87
N CYS A 7 -4.50 -5.09 20.55
CA CYS A 7 -3.55 -5.68 19.63
C CYS A 7 -2.10 -5.35 20.00
N HIS A 8 -1.84 -4.13 20.46
CA HIS A 8 -0.51 -3.74 20.92
C HIS A 8 -0.06 -4.57 22.13
N ILE A 9 -0.88 -4.67 23.19
CA ILE A 9 -0.56 -5.40 24.42
C ILE A 9 -0.29 -6.88 24.10
N ILE A 10 -1.21 -7.56 23.40
CA ILE A 10 -1.06 -9.00 23.15
C ILE A 10 0.12 -9.29 22.20
N SER A 11 0.45 -8.37 21.29
CA SER A 11 1.63 -8.51 20.44
C SER A 11 2.96 -8.46 21.20
N THR A 12 2.98 -7.92 22.43
CA THR A 12 4.17 -7.96 23.30
C THR A 12 4.28 -9.25 24.11
N GLU A 13 3.16 -9.92 24.33
CA GLU A 13 3.07 -11.12 25.18
C GLU A 13 3.13 -12.42 24.35
N ASN A 14 2.68 -12.38 23.09
CA ASN A 14 2.54 -13.56 22.23
C ASN A 14 3.07 -13.31 20.81
N GLU A 15 4.17 -13.99 20.47
CA GLU A 15 4.82 -13.87 19.16
C GLU A 15 3.98 -14.41 17.99
N ILE A 16 3.15 -15.44 18.21
CA ILE A 16 2.22 -15.93 17.18
C ILE A 16 1.16 -14.87 16.89
N PHE A 17 0.60 -14.27 17.93
CA PHE A 17 -0.38 -13.19 17.76
C PHE A 17 0.25 -11.99 17.03
N LYS A 18 1.46 -11.59 17.42
CA LYS A 18 2.21 -10.52 16.74
C LYS A 18 2.43 -10.82 15.26
N TYR A 19 2.81 -12.04 14.91
CA TYR A 19 2.93 -12.47 13.52
C TYR A 19 1.59 -12.35 12.78
N LEU A 20 0.51 -12.86 13.35
CA LEU A 20 -0.83 -12.78 12.73
C LEU A 20 -1.32 -11.34 12.61
N ASN A 21 -1.05 -10.49 13.60
CA ASN A 21 -1.41 -9.08 13.58
C ASN A 21 -0.64 -8.33 12.47
N ASN A 22 0.65 -8.61 12.30
CA ASN A 22 1.43 -8.10 11.18
C ASN A 22 0.89 -8.60 9.83
N TYR A 23 0.47 -9.86 9.75
CA TYR A 23 -0.16 -10.43 8.56
C TYR A 23 -1.47 -9.72 8.20
N CYS A 24 -2.35 -9.49 9.18
CA CYS A 24 -3.55 -8.69 8.99
C CYS A 24 -3.22 -7.29 8.47
N GLY A 25 -2.20 -6.63 9.03
CA GLY A 25 -1.74 -5.32 8.56
C GLY A 25 -1.27 -5.33 7.09
N MET A 26 -0.56 -6.37 6.65
CA MET A 26 -0.20 -6.53 5.23
C MET A 26 -1.41 -6.71 4.33
N VAL A 27 -2.39 -7.53 4.75
CA VAL A 27 -3.62 -7.77 4.00
C VAL A 27 -4.44 -6.49 3.88
N GLU A 28 -4.55 -5.70 4.95
CA GLU A 28 -5.22 -4.39 4.92
C GLU A 28 -4.57 -3.43 3.91
N ILE A 29 -3.24 -3.38 3.85
CA ILE A 29 -2.51 -2.58 2.86
C ILE A 29 -2.78 -3.08 1.44
N LEU A 30 -2.76 -4.40 1.22
CA LEU A 30 -3.04 -5.00 -0.08
C LEU A 30 -4.46 -4.65 -0.56
N LEU A 31 -5.47 -4.83 0.30
CA LEU A 31 -6.85 -4.49 -0.01
C LEU A 31 -7.01 -2.99 -0.29
N SER A 32 -6.34 -2.14 0.50
CA SER A 32 -6.32 -0.69 0.28
C SER A 32 -5.68 -0.32 -1.07
N SER A 33 -4.63 -1.03 -1.48
CA SER A 33 -4.01 -0.82 -2.80
C SER A 33 -4.97 -1.20 -3.93
N VAL A 34 -5.66 -2.34 -3.81
CA VAL A 34 -6.68 -2.75 -4.80
C VAL A 34 -7.81 -1.73 -4.87
N MET A 35 -8.24 -1.17 -3.74
CA MET A 35 -9.23 -0.10 -3.71
C MET A 35 -8.70 1.17 -4.37
N ALA A 36 -7.42 1.51 -4.17
CA ALA A 36 -6.78 2.66 -4.81
C ALA A 36 -6.84 2.54 -6.34
N ASP A 37 -6.44 1.39 -6.88
CA ASP A 37 -6.44 1.13 -8.32
C ASP A 37 -7.88 1.17 -8.89
N ARG A 38 -8.83 0.48 -8.25
CA ARG A 38 -10.24 0.45 -8.69
C ARG A 38 -10.87 1.84 -8.76
N ASN A 39 -10.55 2.68 -7.79
CA ASN A 39 -11.07 4.04 -7.71
C ASN A 39 -10.20 5.07 -8.43
N SER A 40 -9.07 4.64 -9.00
CA SER A 40 -8.05 5.51 -9.59
C SER A 40 -7.56 6.59 -8.60
N ASN A 41 -7.47 6.24 -7.32
CA ASN A 41 -7.02 7.13 -6.25
C ASN A 41 -5.50 7.11 -6.13
N TYR A 42 -4.86 8.07 -6.80
CA TYR A 42 -3.40 8.19 -6.86
C TYR A 42 -2.73 8.38 -5.49
N GLU A 43 -3.33 9.16 -4.59
CA GLU A 43 -2.72 9.42 -3.29
C GLU A 43 -2.74 8.17 -2.41
N LEU A 44 -3.87 7.45 -2.41
CA LEU A 44 -3.98 6.18 -1.69
C LEU A 44 -3.01 5.14 -2.26
N HIS A 45 -2.84 5.12 -3.58
CA HIS A 45 -1.90 4.20 -4.25
C HIS A 45 -0.45 4.42 -3.78
N LEU A 46 0.00 5.67 -3.71
CA LEU A 46 1.34 5.98 -3.22
C LEU A 46 1.50 5.69 -1.73
N LEU A 47 0.44 5.92 -0.95
CA LEU A 47 0.42 5.61 0.48
C LEU A 47 0.59 4.10 0.72
N THR A 48 -0.21 3.26 0.07
CA THR A 48 -0.16 1.80 0.24
C THR A 48 1.17 1.24 -0.29
N THR A 49 1.65 1.76 -1.41
CA THR A 49 2.99 1.42 -1.97
C THR A 49 4.11 1.73 -0.98
N ARG A 50 4.01 2.82 -0.21
CA ARG A 50 4.99 3.15 0.84
C ARG A 50 4.81 2.27 2.08
N GLN A 51 3.58 2.01 2.50
CA GLN A 51 3.26 1.23 3.71
C GLN A 51 3.67 -0.23 3.61
N ILE A 52 3.73 -0.82 2.41
CA ILE A 52 4.15 -2.22 2.24
C ILE A 52 5.67 -2.41 2.37
N LEU A 53 6.48 -1.37 2.14
CA LEU A 53 7.95 -1.46 2.13
C LEU A 53 8.54 -2.08 3.42
N PRO A 54 8.16 -1.66 4.65
CA PRO A 54 8.68 -2.26 5.87
C PRO A 54 8.49 -3.79 5.94
N TYR A 55 7.40 -4.32 5.38
CA TYR A 55 7.15 -5.75 5.33
C TYR A 55 8.06 -6.47 4.31
N PHE A 56 8.32 -5.85 3.16
CA PHE A 56 9.31 -6.40 2.23
C PHE A 56 10.72 -6.42 2.83
N PHE A 57 11.10 -5.39 3.60
CA PHE A 57 12.35 -5.38 4.36
C PHE A 57 12.41 -6.49 5.41
N SER A 58 11.36 -6.66 6.22
CA SER A 58 11.36 -7.66 7.30
C SER A 58 11.40 -9.11 6.78
N MET A 59 10.92 -9.35 5.56
CA MET A 59 10.87 -10.67 4.92
C MET A 59 11.97 -10.89 3.88
N ASN A 60 12.94 -9.98 3.79
CA ASN A 60 14.06 -10.05 2.87
C ASN A 60 13.67 -10.19 1.38
N HIS A 61 12.56 -9.57 0.98
CA HIS A 61 12.08 -9.54 -0.41
C HIS A 61 12.86 -8.52 -1.25
N THR A 62 14.18 -8.71 -1.37
CA THR A 62 15.14 -7.75 -1.97
C THR A 62 14.74 -7.23 -3.36
N ASN A 63 14.22 -8.10 -4.22
CA ASN A 63 13.72 -7.71 -5.55
C ASN A 63 12.54 -6.73 -5.46
N TYR A 64 11.58 -6.99 -4.55
CA TYR A 64 10.44 -6.10 -4.32
C TYR A 64 10.88 -4.80 -3.67
N ILE A 65 11.77 -4.85 -2.68
CA ILE A 65 12.33 -3.65 -2.04
C ILE A 65 12.89 -2.72 -3.12
N ARG A 66 13.77 -3.23 -4.00
CA ARG A 66 14.41 -2.44 -5.05
C ARG A 66 13.39 -1.89 -6.03
N GLY A 67 12.53 -2.76 -6.57
CA GLY A 67 11.55 -2.38 -7.59
C GLY A 67 10.54 -1.35 -7.09
N VAL A 68 9.97 -1.59 -5.90
CA VAL A 68 8.95 -0.73 -5.29
C VAL A 68 9.53 0.59 -4.84
N THR A 69 10.74 0.61 -4.28
CA THR A 69 11.41 1.87 -3.91
C THR A 69 11.69 2.73 -5.14
N LEU A 70 12.21 2.13 -6.21
CA LEU A 70 12.45 2.86 -7.47
C LEU A 70 11.15 3.38 -8.07
N TYR A 71 10.11 2.53 -8.13
CA TYR A 71 8.79 2.92 -8.59
C TYR A 71 8.22 4.09 -7.79
N LEU A 72 8.28 4.03 -6.46
CA LEU A 72 7.78 5.10 -5.59
C LEU A 72 8.55 6.41 -5.81
N GLN A 73 9.87 6.35 -5.97
CA GLN A 73 10.70 7.53 -6.29
C GLN A 73 10.31 8.14 -7.64
N ASN A 74 10.10 7.30 -8.66
CA ASN A 74 9.68 7.77 -9.98
C ASN A 74 8.29 8.41 -9.93
N MET A 75 7.36 7.80 -9.20
CA MET A 75 6.00 8.33 -9.05
C MET A 75 5.98 9.67 -8.30
N ILE A 76 6.79 9.84 -7.27
CA ILE A 76 6.88 11.12 -6.52
C ILE A 76 7.47 12.24 -7.40
N LYS A 77 8.35 11.89 -8.36
CA LYS A 77 9.06 12.83 -9.23
C LYS A 77 8.46 12.96 -10.63
N LEU A 78 7.19 12.60 -10.80
CA LEU A 78 6.51 12.78 -12.07
C LEU A 78 6.50 14.27 -12.48
N PRO A 79 6.56 14.58 -13.80
CA PRO A 79 6.25 15.91 -14.30
C PRO A 79 4.89 16.38 -13.77
N VAL A 80 4.75 17.67 -13.47
CA VAL A 80 3.54 18.24 -12.85
C VAL A 80 2.27 17.88 -13.64
N GLU A 81 2.34 17.95 -14.96
CA GLU A 81 1.26 17.59 -15.88
C GLU A 81 0.83 16.13 -15.69
N VAL A 82 1.79 15.20 -15.72
CA VAL A 82 1.54 13.77 -15.53
C VAL A 82 1.04 13.47 -14.11
N ALA A 83 1.59 14.13 -13.09
CA ALA A 83 1.11 13.97 -11.72
C ALA A 83 -0.34 14.46 -11.56
N GLN A 84 -0.72 15.53 -12.27
CA GLN A 84 -2.07 16.03 -12.30
C GLN A 84 -3.02 15.04 -13.00
N ASP A 85 -2.59 14.46 -14.12
CA ASP A 85 -3.31 13.42 -14.84
C ASP A 85 -3.59 12.19 -13.98
N MET A 86 -2.60 11.77 -13.17
CA MET A 86 -2.80 10.65 -12.24
C MET A 86 -3.87 10.98 -11.19
N LYS A 87 -3.87 12.22 -10.66
CA LYS A 87 -4.87 12.69 -9.69
C LYS A 87 -6.28 12.83 -10.28
N THR A 88 -6.41 13.07 -11.58
CA THR A 88 -7.72 13.14 -12.25
C THR A 88 -8.28 11.77 -12.64
N GLY A 89 -7.59 10.69 -12.26
CA GLY A 89 -8.07 9.32 -12.39
C GLY A 89 -7.43 8.53 -13.53
N MET A 90 -6.34 9.02 -14.13
CA MET A 90 -5.60 8.26 -15.16
C MET A 90 -4.71 7.14 -14.61
N LEU A 91 -4.72 6.92 -13.28
CA LEU A 91 -3.99 5.80 -12.67
C LEU A 91 -4.47 4.43 -13.19
N SER A 92 -5.73 4.28 -13.55
CA SER A 92 -6.28 3.00 -14.00
C SER A 92 -7.28 3.18 -15.13
N VAL A 93 -7.16 2.34 -16.15
CA VAL A 93 -8.08 2.34 -17.29
C VAL A 93 -9.39 1.68 -16.87
N LYS A 94 -10.46 2.47 -16.87
CA LYS A 94 -11.82 1.95 -16.66
C LYS A 94 -12.35 1.46 -17.99
N ARG A 95 -12.86 0.22 -18.02
CA ARG A 95 -13.55 -0.30 -19.19
C ARG A 95 -14.90 0.42 -19.27
N ASN A 96 -15.01 1.41 -20.15
CA ASN A 96 -16.30 1.99 -20.49
C ASN A 96 -17.11 0.90 -21.19
N LEU A 97 -18.16 0.42 -20.54
CA LEU A 97 -19.21 -0.31 -21.23
C LEU A 97 -19.84 0.70 -22.19
N MET A 98 -19.44 0.65 -23.46
CA MET A 98 -20.16 1.37 -24.51
C MET A 98 -21.62 0.92 -24.47
N GLN A 99 -22.49 1.91 -24.67
CA GLN A 99 -23.95 1.85 -24.71
C GLN A 99 -24.49 0.63 -25.45
#